data_AF-A0A661IT76-F1
#
_entry.id   AF-A0A661IT76-F1
#
_cell.length_a   1.000
_cell.length_b   1.000
_cell.length_c   1.000
_cell.angle_alpha   90.00
_cell.angle_beta   90.00
_cell.angle_gamma   90.00
#
_symmetry.space_group_name_H-M   'P 1'
#
loop_
_entity.id
_entity.type
_entity.pdbx_description
1 polymer ?
#
loop_
_entity_poly.entity_id
_entity_poly.type
_entity_poly.pdbx_seq_one_letter_code
_entity_poly.pdbx_strand_id
1 'polypeptide(L)'
;MKKIILVLMCVGLLQAKIYRSSLAYFDNGGNKDKELLALLQKDDYYISGNVYLQDKKDIKVQKKIFSEPDNPIDIENLPEILVPQWDKTLPMFIKSAKVFNNPVSAYQGLFIINSFYGKQSKTKEFKELATVLYNNEKNICMSHIFYGEIFEKGYNTKVDKQKALSIYLEADKSMICKGWESSVLGGRIYKLQRELK
;
A
#
# COMPACT_ATOMS: atom_id res chain seq x y z
N MET A 1 18.00 52.53 28.46
CA MET A 1 18.18 51.05 28.53
C MET A 1 17.19 50.38 27.58
N LYS A 2 17.67 49.88 26.42
CA LYS A 2 16.84 49.16 25.44
C LYS A 2 16.70 47.69 25.89
N LYS A 3 15.48 47.25 26.20
CA LYS A 3 15.18 45.82 26.38
C LYS A 3 14.95 45.20 25.00
N ILE A 4 15.94 44.46 24.51
CA ILE A 4 15.78 43.56 23.36
C ILE A 4 15.13 42.29 23.91
N ILE A 5 13.85 42.07 23.59
CA ILE A 5 13.18 40.80 23.85
C ILE A 5 13.65 39.85 22.76
N LEU A 6 14.58 38.97 23.10
CA LEU A 6 15.00 37.86 22.26
C LEU A 6 13.86 36.83 22.30
N VAL A 7 12.97 36.85 21.30
CA VAL A 7 12.01 35.77 21.08
C VAL A 7 12.82 34.57 20.58
N LEU A 8 13.23 33.69 21.49
CA LEU A 8 13.65 32.33 21.13
C LEU A 8 12.44 31.65 20.49
N MET A 9 12.39 31.63 19.16
CA MET A 9 11.59 30.63 18.46
C MET A 9 12.22 29.28 18.77
N CYS A 10 11.66 28.57 19.75
CA CYS A 10 11.80 27.13 19.87
C CYS A 10 11.24 26.52 18.58
N VAL A 11 12.06 26.43 17.54
CA VAL A 11 11.86 25.46 16.46
C VAL A 11 12.14 24.11 17.08
N GLY A 12 11.17 23.61 17.85
CA GLY A 12 11.13 22.20 18.21
C GLY A 12 11.18 21.44 16.89
N LEU A 13 12.29 20.72 16.66
CA LEU A 13 12.36 19.69 15.64
C LEU A 13 11.28 18.67 16.00
N LEU A 14 10.06 18.88 15.50
CA LEU A 14 9.06 17.84 15.40
C LEU A 14 9.68 16.77 14.50
N GLN A 15 10.33 15.80 15.12
CA GLN A 15 10.64 14.55 14.43
C GLN A 15 9.31 14.01 13.95
N ALA A 16 9.13 13.97 12.63
CA ALA A 16 7.94 13.40 12.01
C ALA A 16 7.69 12.03 12.64
N LYS A 17 6.55 11.83 13.29
CA LYS A 17 6.15 10.52 13.80
C LYS A 17 5.78 9.66 12.60
N ILE A 18 6.78 9.03 11.98
CA ILE A 18 6.57 8.04 10.93
C ILE A 18 6.15 6.74 11.61
N TYR A 19 4.96 6.26 11.28
CA TYR A 19 4.51 4.97 11.80
C TYR A 19 5.37 3.85 11.22
N ARG A 20 5.72 2.85 12.06
CA ARG A 20 6.52 1.69 11.63
C ARG A 20 5.93 0.96 10.42
N SER A 21 4.60 0.90 10.37
CA SER A 21 3.81 0.35 9.25
C SER A 21 4.05 1.05 7.91
N SER A 22 4.64 2.24 7.90
CA SER A 22 4.99 2.98 6.68
C SER A 22 6.43 2.78 6.25
N LEU A 23 7.28 2.11 7.03
CA LEU A 23 8.67 1.84 6.65
C LEU A 23 8.75 1.01 5.37
N ALA A 24 7.86 0.02 5.21
CA ALA A 24 7.79 -0.79 4.01
C ALA A 24 7.58 0.04 2.72
N TYR A 25 6.89 1.18 2.77
CA TYR A 25 6.78 2.05 1.60
C TYR A 25 8.16 2.60 1.19
N PHE A 26 8.92 3.11 2.16
CA PHE A 26 10.25 3.69 1.92
C PHE A 26 11.29 2.63 1.55
N ASP A 27 11.26 1.48 2.24
CA ASP A 27 12.18 0.37 2.00
C ASP A 27 12.02 -0.23 0.59
N ASN A 28 10.85 -0.06 -0.03
CA ASN A 28 10.55 -0.52 -1.39
C ASN A 28 10.73 0.57 -2.47
N GLY A 29 11.42 1.66 -2.15
CA GLY A 29 11.78 2.70 -3.12
C GLY A 29 10.93 3.97 -3.03
N GLY A 30 9.99 4.05 -2.09
CA GLY A 30 9.17 5.23 -1.87
C GLY A 30 9.99 6.47 -1.51
N ASN A 31 9.69 7.60 -2.16
CA ASN A 31 10.33 8.88 -1.90
C ASN A 31 10.11 9.34 -0.45
N LYS A 32 11.13 9.95 0.15
CA LYS A 32 11.11 10.46 1.54
C LYS A 32 11.47 11.93 1.59
N ASP A 33 10.75 12.75 0.83
CA ASP A 33 10.93 14.19 0.81
C ASP A 33 10.18 14.90 1.96
N LYS A 34 10.46 16.19 2.14
CA LYS A 34 9.89 17.00 3.22
C LYS A 34 8.38 17.22 3.06
N GLU A 35 7.88 17.29 1.83
CA GLU A 35 6.46 17.54 1.56
C GLU A 35 5.62 16.34 1.94
N LEU A 36 6.06 15.13 1.55
CA LEU A 36 5.42 13.89 1.96
C LEU A 36 5.48 13.74 3.49
N LEU A 37 6.62 13.98 4.12
CA LEU A 37 6.73 13.90 5.58
C LEU A 37 5.84 14.91 6.31
N ALA A 38 5.62 16.11 5.74
CA ALA A 38 4.68 17.08 6.27
C ALA A 38 3.22 16.64 6.05
N LEU A 39 2.91 16.03 4.90
CA LEU A 39 1.60 15.45 4.63
C LEU A 39 1.25 14.37 5.65
N LEU A 40 2.15 13.43 5.93
CA LEU A 40 1.91 12.34 6.89
C LEU A 40 1.62 12.82 8.32
N GLN A 41 2.04 14.05 8.66
CA GLN A 41 1.76 14.65 9.97
C GLN A 41 0.41 15.37 10.04
N LYS A 42 -0.18 15.73 8.90
CA LYS A 42 -1.42 16.52 8.82
C LYS A 42 -2.62 15.71 8.33
N ASP A 43 -2.37 14.57 7.70
CA ASP A 43 -3.41 13.70 7.18
C ASP A 43 -4.04 12.87 8.32
N ASP A 44 -5.14 13.39 8.88
CA ASP A 44 -5.88 12.76 9.98
C ASP A 44 -6.37 11.35 9.63
N TYR A 45 -6.63 11.06 8.35
CA TYR A 45 -7.04 9.73 7.92
C TYR A 45 -5.85 8.76 7.92
N TYR A 46 -4.68 9.17 7.43
CA TYR A 46 -3.45 8.37 7.56
C TYR A 46 -3.12 8.09 9.04
N ILE A 47 -3.20 9.11 9.89
CA ILE A 47 -2.96 9.00 11.33
C ILE A 47 -3.94 8.01 11.95
N SER A 48 -5.24 8.18 11.70
CA SER A 48 -6.30 7.30 12.24
C SER A 48 -6.15 5.85 11.76
N GLY A 49 -5.85 5.63 10.48
CA GLY A 49 -5.60 4.30 9.94
C GLY A 49 -4.44 3.59 10.65
N ASN A 50 -3.34 4.31 10.90
CA ASN A 50 -2.21 3.73 11.61
C ASN A 50 -2.45 3.55 13.12
N VAL A 51 -3.34 4.35 13.73
CA VAL A 51 -3.81 4.08 15.10
C VAL A 51 -4.57 2.76 15.14
N TYR A 52 -5.51 2.50 14.22
CA TYR A 52 -6.26 1.24 14.18
C TYR A 52 -5.38 0.01 13.90
N LEU A 53 -4.25 0.18 13.22
CA LEU A 53 -3.25 -0.89 13.04
C LEU A 53 -2.50 -1.25 14.33
N GLN A 54 -2.32 -0.29 15.22
CA GLN A 54 -1.45 -0.40 16.40
C GLN A 54 -2.22 -0.48 17.71
N ASP A 55 -3.52 -0.20 17.70
CA ASP A 55 -4.35 -0.28 18.89
C ASP A 55 -4.53 -1.74 19.31
N LYS A 56 -3.80 -2.10 20.38
CA LYS A 56 -3.85 -3.43 20.98
C LYS A 56 -5.19 -3.72 21.66
N LYS A 57 -6.01 -2.70 21.96
CA LYS A 57 -7.21 -2.84 22.79
C LYS A 57 -8.39 -3.47 22.05
N ASP A 58 -8.44 -3.40 20.72
CA ASP A 58 -9.48 -4.08 19.92
C ASP A 58 -8.91 -4.99 18.84
N ILE A 59 -7.74 -5.60 19.10
CA ILE A 59 -7.26 -6.69 18.26
C ILE A 59 -8.27 -7.83 18.35
N LYS A 60 -8.88 -8.19 17.22
CA LYS A 60 -9.79 -9.33 17.16
C LYS A 60 -8.93 -10.59 17.17
N VAL A 61 -9.20 -11.46 18.14
CA VAL A 61 -8.72 -12.84 18.12
C VAL A 61 -9.50 -13.57 17.03
N GLN A 62 -8.79 -14.05 16.00
CA GLN A 62 -9.37 -14.96 15.02
C GLN A 62 -8.68 -16.30 15.12
N LYS A 63 -9.46 -17.37 15.21
CA LYS A 63 -8.96 -18.73 15.01
C LYS A 63 -8.76 -18.93 13.52
N LYS A 64 -7.53 -19.20 13.09
CA LYS A 64 -7.24 -19.43 11.67
C LYS A 64 -6.93 -20.90 11.43
N ILE A 65 -7.62 -21.46 10.44
CA ILE A 65 -7.30 -22.78 9.89
C ILE A 65 -6.02 -22.62 9.07
N PHE A 66 -4.93 -23.21 9.56
CA PHE A 66 -3.77 -23.52 8.74
C PHE A 66 -3.89 -24.98 8.34
N SER A 67 -4.37 -25.23 7.12
CA SER A 67 -4.36 -26.56 6.54
C SER A 67 -3.05 -26.75 5.79
N GLU A 68 -2.18 -27.60 6.29
CA GLU A 68 -1.16 -28.21 5.43
C GLU A 68 -1.86 -29.30 4.59
N PRO A 69 -1.44 -29.51 3.32
CA PRO A 69 -2.12 -30.45 2.42
C PRO A 69 -2.28 -31.86 2.98
N ASP A 70 -1.34 -32.28 3.85
CA ASP A 70 -1.22 -33.66 4.32
C ASP A 70 -1.56 -33.84 5.81
N ASN A 71 -1.92 -32.77 6.53
CA ASN A 71 -2.31 -32.86 7.95
C ASN A 71 -3.81 -32.58 8.11
N PRO A 72 -4.59 -33.49 8.73
CA PRO A 72 -5.97 -33.21 9.09
C PRO A 72 -6.02 -32.00 10.02
N ILE A 73 -6.92 -31.06 9.70
CA ILE A 73 -7.09 -29.82 10.47
C ILE A 73 -7.57 -30.18 11.88
N ASP A 74 -6.75 -29.92 12.88
CA ASP A 74 -7.18 -29.94 14.28
C ASP A 74 -8.03 -28.69 14.56
N ILE A 75 -9.34 -28.84 14.41
CA ILE A 75 -10.33 -27.77 14.63
C ILE A 75 -10.40 -27.38 16.11
N GLU A 76 -10.01 -28.28 17.02
CA GLU A 76 -10.07 -28.05 18.47
C GLU A 76 -8.92 -27.13 18.93
N ASN A 77 -7.75 -27.20 18.28
CA ASN A 77 -6.54 -26.44 18.65
C ASN A 77 -6.08 -25.41 17.61
N LEU A 78 -7.01 -24.69 16.98
CA LEU A 78 -6.63 -23.63 16.03
C LEU A 78 -5.86 -22.49 16.73
N PRO A 79 -4.69 -22.08 16.19
CA PRO A 79 -3.94 -20.97 16.76
C PRO A 79 -4.75 -19.68 16.64
N GLU A 80 -4.81 -18.97 17.75
CA GLU A 80 -5.38 -17.64 17.84
C GLU A 80 -4.39 -16.64 17.25
N ILE A 81 -4.78 -15.97 16.17
CA ILE A 81 -4.01 -14.88 15.61
C ILE A 81 -4.64 -13.54 15.98
N LEU A 82 -3.77 -12.60 16.32
CA LEU A 82 -4.09 -11.21 16.58
C LEU A 82 -4.27 -10.50 15.24
N VAL A 83 -5.52 -10.16 14.90
CA VAL A 83 -5.85 -9.50 13.64
C VAL A 83 -6.12 -8.01 13.88
N PRO A 84 -5.40 -7.10 13.21
CA PRO A 84 -5.69 -5.67 13.22
C PRO A 84 -7.12 -5.35 12.76
N GLN A 85 -7.61 -4.17 13.11
CA GLN A 85 -8.95 -3.70 12.75
C GLN A 85 -9.03 -3.30 11.27
N TRP A 86 -8.92 -4.27 10.34
CA TRP A 86 -8.87 -4.01 8.90
C TRP A 86 -10.11 -3.29 8.38
N ASP A 87 -11.27 -3.59 8.97
CA ASP A 87 -12.58 -2.98 8.70
C ASP A 87 -12.61 -1.48 9.00
N LYS A 88 -11.88 -1.03 10.03
CA LYS A 88 -11.70 0.40 10.34
C LYS A 88 -10.49 1.02 9.64
N THR A 89 -9.43 0.24 9.46
CA THR A 89 -8.15 0.71 8.90
C THR A 89 -8.27 1.03 7.42
N LEU A 90 -8.79 0.11 6.61
CA LEU A 90 -8.82 0.25 5.15
C LEU A 90 -9.63 1.49 4.71
N PRO A 91 -10.83 1.78 5.26
CA PRO A 91 -11.56 2.99 4.93
C PRO A 91 -10.78 4.28 5.21
N MET A 92 -9.95 4.31 6.25
CA MET A 92 -9.11 5.47 6.54
C MET A 92 -8.03 5.67 5.48
N PHE A 93 -7.33 4.61 5.07
CA PHE A 93 -6.35 4.71 3.99
C PHE A 93 -6.95 5.07 2.63
N ILE A 94 -8.15 4.56 2.32
CA ILE A 94 -8.88 4.98 1.12
C ILE A 94 -9.20 6.48 1.17
N LYS A 95 -9.74 6.98 2.29
CA LYS A 95 -10.03 8.42 2.43
C LYS A 95 -8.77 9.27 2.33
N SER A 96 -7.69 8.86 2.99
CA SER A 96 -6.39 9.52 2.94
C SER A 96 -5.87 9.62 1.49
N ALA A 97 -5.83 8.50 0.77
CA ALA A 97 -5.41 8.47 -0.63
C ALA A 97 -6.32 9.33 -1.53
N LYS A 98 -7.64 9.32 -1.29
CA LYS A 98 -8.60 10.07 -2.11
C LYS A 98 -8.57 11.58 -1.85
N VAL A 99 -8.48 12.01 -0.60
CA VAL A 99 -8.57 13.42 -0.20
C VAL A 99 -7.24 14.12 -0.34
N PHE A 100 -6.16 13.43 0.04
CA PHE A 100 -4.83 14.03 0.10
C PHE A 100 -3.87 13.51 -0.96
N ASN A 101 -4.33 12.62 -1.86
CA ASN A 101 -3.47 11.97 -2.86
C ASN A 101 -2.26 11.27 -2.20
N ASN A 102 -2.45 10.74 -0.99
CA ASN A 102 -1.38 10.21 -0.14
C ASN A 102 -0.87 8.84 -0.66
N PRO A 103 0.36 8.74 -1.18
CA PRO A 103 0.89 7.50 -1.75
C PRO A 103 1.21 6.45 -0.68
N VAL A 104 1.52 6.86 0.55
CA VAL A 104 1.82 5.93 1.65
C VAL A 104 0.55 5.20 2.08
N SER A 105 -0.56 5.92 2.22
CA SER A 105 -1.87 5.31 2.48
C SER A 105 -2.33 4.45 1.30
N ALA A 106 -2.07 4.88 0.06
CA ALA A 106 -2.36 4.08 -1.11
C ALA A 106 -1.63 2.73 -1.07
N TYR A 107 -0.32 2.75 -0.79
CA TYR A 107 0.50 1.55 -0.62
C TYR A 107 -0.04 0.65 0.49
N GLN A 108 -0.25 1.19 1.69
CA GLN A 108 -0.75 0.40 2.82
C GLN A 108 -2.13 -0.22 2.54
N GLY A 109 -3.04 0.56 1.94
CA GLY A 109 -4.37 0.08 1.56
C GLY A 109 -4.33 -1.05 0.51
N LEU A 110 -3.44 -0.96 -0.48
CA LEU A 110 -3.28 -2.02 -1.49
C LEU A 110 -2.80 -3.33 -0.89
N PHE A 111 -1.87 -3.28 0.07
CA PHE A 111 -1.43 -4.47 0.80
C PHE A 111 -2.57 -5.08 1.62
N ILE A 112 -3.40 -4.26 2.28
CA ILE A 112 -4.57 -4.77 3.01
C ILE A 112 -5.54 -5.46 2.07
N ILE A 113 -5.87 -4.85 0.92
CA ILE A 113 -6.75 -5.45 -0.07
C ILE A 113 -6.17 -6.76 -0.60
N ASN A 114 -4.90 -6.76 -1.00
CA ASN A 114 -4.25 -7.92 -1.60
C ASN A 114 -4.15 -9.10 -0.62
N SER A 115 -3.90 -8.84 0.66
CA SER A 115 -3.64 -9.88 1.66
C SER A 115 -4.88 -10.36 2.42
N PHE A 116 -5.90 -9.52 2.63
CA PHE A 116 -7.02 -9.85 3.52
C PHE A 116 -8.38 -9.90 2.84
N TYR A 117 -8.67 -9.00 1.90
CA TYR A 117 -9.98 -8.95 1.25
C TYR A 117 -10.01 -9.66 -0.11
N GLY A 118 -8.88 -9.71 -0.80
CA GLY A 118 -8.77 -10.11 -2.20
C GLY A 118 -9.21 -8.99 -3.14
N LYS A 119 -8.44 -8.78 -4.23
CA LYS A 119 -8.68 -7.68 -5.19
C LYS A 119 -10.07 -7.72 -5.83
N GLN A 120 -10.61 -8.92 -6.06
CA GLN A 120 -11.92 -9.09 -6.69
C GLN A 120 -13.09 -8.58 -5.84
N SER A 121 -12.96 -8.59 -4.51
CA SER A 121 -14.02 -8.07 -3.63
C SER A 121 -13.96 -6.55 -3.45
N LYS A 122 -12.87 -5.91 -3.89
CA LYS A 122 -12.56 -4.47 -3.70
C LYS A 122 -12.04 -3.82 -4.97
N THR A 123 -12.58 -4.17 -6.14
CA THR A 123 -12.03 -3.74 -7.44
C THR A 123 -12.02 -2.22 -7.61
N LYS A 124 -13.03 -1.52 -7.09
CA LYS A 124 -13.11 -0.05 -7.13
C LYS A 124 -12.01 0.58 -6.28
N GLU A 125 -11.93 0.20 -5.01
CA GLU A 125 -10.95 0.71 -4.05
C GLU A 125 -9.52 0.36 -4.48
N PHE A 126 -9.31 -0.86 -4.98
CA PHE A 126 -8.03 -1.30 -5.54
C PHE A 126 -7.60 -0.38 -6.69
N LYS A 127 -8.49 -0.11 -7.65
CA LYS A 127 -8.20 0.81 -8.76
C LYS A 127 -7.89 2.23 -8.27
N GLU A 128 -8.66 2.76 -7.33
CA GLU A 128 -8.45 4.10 -6.76
C GLU A 128 -7.06 4.20 -6.10
N LEU A 129 -6.70 3.25 -5.23
CA LEU A 129 -5.42 3.25 -4.52
C LEU A 129 -4.24 3.02 -5.47
N ALA A 130 -4.33 2.06 -6.38
CA ALA A 130 -3.24 1.78 -7.33
C ALA A 130 -3.01 2.95 -8.30
N THR A 131 -4.06 3.70 -8.65
CA THR A 131 -3.92 4.94 -9.43
C THR A 131 -3.14 6.00 -8.65
N VAL A 132 -3.48 6.23 -7.37
CA VAL A 132 -2.74 7.17 -6.51
C VAL A 132 -1.28 6.72 -6.38
N LEU A 133 -1.03 5.45 -6.09
CA LEU A 133 0.34 4.95 -5.92
C LEU A 133 1.18 5.14 -7.20
N TYR A 134 0.67 4.70 -8.36
CA TYR A 134 1.39 4.80 -9.63
C TYR A 134 1.61 6.24 -10.10
N ASN A 135 0.70 7.16 -9.80
CA ASN A 135 0.85 8.57 -10.21
C ASN A 135 1.88 9.33 -9.37
N ASN A 136 2.08 8.93 -8.12
CA ASN A 136 2.95 9.65 -7.18
C ASN A 136 4.28 8.94 -6.94
N GLU A 137 4.37 7.63 -7.18
CA GLU A 137 5.54 6.85 -6.81
C GLU A 137 5.94 5.86 -7.90
N LYS A 138 6.85 6.30 -8.78
CA LYS A 138 7.38 5.50 -9.88
C LYS A 138 8.55 4.60 -9.49
N ASN A 139 9.16 4.80 -8.32
CA ASN A 139 10.31 4.03 -7.90
C ASN A 139 9.92 2.75 -7.14
N ILE A 140 8.63 2.55 -6.86
CA ILE A 140 8.10 1.32 -6.26
C ILE A 140 7.62 0.38 -7.38
N CYS A 141 8.23 -0.80 -7.51
CA CYS A 141 7.84 -1.82 -8.49
C CYS A 141 6.35 -2.19 -8.42
N MET A 142 5.83 -2.37 -7.20
CA MET A 142 4.42 -2.70 -6.98
C MET A 142 3.45 -1.62 -7.47
N SER A 143 3.89 -0.38 -7.65
CA SER A 143 3.05 0.68 -8.24
C SER A 143 2.66 0.32 -9.69
N HIS A 144 3.61 -0.12 -10.50
CA HIS A 144 3.39 -0.56 -11.88
C HIS A 144 2.67 -1.90 -11.94
N ILE A 145 3.03 -2.86 -11.10
CA ILE A 145 2.37 -4.18 -11.08
C ILE A 145 0.89 -4.02 -10.75
N PHE A 146 0.55 -3.28 -9.69
CA PHE A 146 -0.86 -3.10 -9.32
C PHE A 146 -1.63 -2.26 -10.34
N TYR A 147 -1.02 -1.20 -10.89
CA TYR A 147 -1.70 -0.35 -11.87
C TYR A 147 -1.89 -1.05 -13.21
N GLY A 148 -0.90 -1.80 -13.70
CA GLY A 148 -1.04 -2.61 -14.91
C GLY A 148 -2.08 -3.72 -14.74
N GLU A 149 -2.18 -4.32 -13.54
CA GLU A 149 -3.16 -5.40 -13.28
C GLU A 149 -4.60 -4.93 -13.43
N ILE A 150 -4.89 -3.65 -13.13
CA ILE A 150 -6.20 -3.04 -13.37
C ILE A 150 -6.63 -3.23 -14.83
N PHE A 151 -5.74 -2.94 -15.77
CA PHE A 151 -6.02 -3.03 -17.21
C PHE A 151 -5.90 -4.46 -17.72
N GLU A 152 -5.00 -5.27 -17.17
CA GLU A 152 -4.88 -6.69 -17.52
C GLU A 152 -6.15 -7.47 -17.18
N LYS A 153 -6.75 -7.18 -16.01
CA LYS A 153 -7.89 -7.94 -15.46
C LYS A 153 -9.24 -7.23 -15.60
N GLY A 154 -9.25 -5.94 -15.90
CA GLY A 154 -10.49 -5.16 -15.97
C GLY A 154 -11.07 -4.81 -14.60
N TYR A 155 -10.23 -4.58 -13.58
CA TYR A 155 -10.72 -4.22 -12.24
C TYR A 155 -11.36 -2.83 -12.27
N ASN A 156 -12.70 -2.80 -12.19
CA ASN A 156 -13.50 -1.58 -12.28
C ASN A 156 -13.13 -0.70 -13.51
N THR A 157 -12.81 -1.36 -14.62
CA THR A 157 -12.45 -0.76 -15.91
C THR A 157 -12.62 -1.80 -17.04
N LYS A 158 -12.62 -1.36 -18.30
CA LYS A 158 -12.49 -2.31 -19.43
C LYS A 158 -11.09 -2.90 -19.48
N VAL A 159 -11.00 -4.17 -19.85
CA VAL A 159 -9.72 -4.84 -20.13
C VAL A 159 -9.01 -4.10 -21.26
N ASP A 160 -7.74 -3.77 -21.04
CA ASP A 160 -6.85 -3.12 -22.00
C ASP A 160 -5.45 -3.72 -21.86
N LYS A 161 -5.23 -4.82 -22.58
CA LYS A 161 -3.99 -5.59 -22.52
C LYS A 161 -2.79 -4.82 -23.06
N GLN A 162 -2.99 -3.96 -24.06
CA GLN A 162 -1.93 -3.13 -24.61
C GLN A 162 -1.44 -2.12 -23.58
N LYS A 163 -2.38 -1.46 -22.88
CA LYS A 163 -2.05 -0.54 -21.79
C LYS A 163 -1.37 -1.25 -20.63
N ALA A 164 -1.87 -2.42 -20.21
CA ALA A 164 -1.22 -3.22 -19.17
C ALA A 164 0.24 -3.55 -19.54
N LEU A 165 0.48 -4.01 -20.77
CA LEU A 165 1.82 -4.32 -21.26
C LEU A 165 2.72 -3.08 -21.24
N SER A 166 2.22 -1.92 -21.67
CA SER A 166 3.00 -0.67 -21.66
C SER A 166 3.47 -0.27 -20.27
N ILE A 167 2.60 -0.42 -19.26
CA ILE A 167 2.92 -0.11 -17.85
C ILE A 167 3.96 -1.10 -17.30
N TYR A 168 3.85 -2.38 -17.64
CA TYR A 168 4.83 -3.38 -17.19
C TYR A 168 6.20 -3.17 -17.85
N LEU A 169 6.24 -2.80 -19.14
CA LEU A 169 7.49 -2.48 -19.84
C LEU A 169 8.15 -1.21 -19.29
N GLU A 170 7.38 -0.24 -18.80
CA GLU A 170 7.92 0.93 -18.09
C GLU A 170 8.70 0.49 -16.84
N ALA A 171 8.12 -0.40 -16.03
CA ALA A 171 8.79 -0.93 -14.84
C ALA A 171 10.07 -1.71 -15.20
N ASP A 172 10.00 -2.56 -16.23
CA ASP A 172 11.13 -3.38 -16.69
C ASP A 172 12.30 -2.50 -17.14
N LYS A 173 12.01 -1.47 -17.96
CA LYS A 173 13.01 -0.50 -18.44
C LYS A 173 13.66 0.28 -17.30
N SER A 174 12.90 0.59 -16.25
CA SER A 174 13.40 1.34 -15.09
C SER A 174 14.23 0.49 -14.11
N MET A 175 14.22 -0.84 -14.24
CA MET A 175 14.94 -1.78 -13.37
C MET A 175 14.63 -1.62 -11.87
N ILE A 176 13.44 -1.11 -11.53
CA ILE A 176 13.00 -0.91 -10.13
C ILE A 176 12.58 -2.23 -9.45
N CYS A 177 12.16 -3.23 -10.22
CA CYS A 177 11.69 -4.51 -9.72
C CYS A 177 12.85 -5.46 -9.42
N LYS A 178 12.87 -6.06 -8.22
CA LYS A 178 13.95 -6.95 -7.77
C LYS A 178 13.41 -8.26 -7.20
N GLY A 179 14.25 -9.29 -7.21
CA GLY A 179 13.92 -10.60 -6.64
C GLY A 179 12.61 -11.16 -7.21
N TRP A 180 11.68 -11.52 -6.32
CA TRP A 180 10.39 -12.11 -6.69
C TRP A 180 9.54 -11.20 -7.59
N GLU A 181 9.63 -9.87 -7.43
CA GLU A 181 8.84 -8.93 -8.21
C GLU A 181 9.25 -8.91 -9.69
N SER A 182 10.55 -9.04 -9.95
CA SER A 182 11.10 -9.16 -11.31
C SER A 182 10.54 -10.39 -12.03
N SER A 183 10.47 -11.53 -11.33
CA SER A 183 9.86 -12.75 -11.87
C SER A 183 8.36 -12.57 -12.17
N VAL A 184 7.61 -11.91 -11.27
CA VAL A 184 6.19 -11.62 -11.47
C VAL A 184 6.00 -10.69 -12.68
N LEU A 185 6.80 -9.63 -12.78
CA LEU A 185 6.75 -8.68 -13.90
C LEU A 185 7.07 -9.38 -15.23
N GLY A 186 8.18 -10.10 -15.30
CA GLY A 186 8.62 -10.82 -16.51
C GLY A 186 7.59 -11.85 -16.98
N GLY A 187 6.98 -12.60 -16.06
CA GLY A 187 5.91 -13.54 -16.38
C GLY A 187 4.68 -12.87 -16.99
N ARG A 188 4.29 -11.70 -16.47
CA ARG A 188 3.16 -10.91 -17.02
C ARG A 188 3.48 -10.34 -18.39
N ILE A 189 4.68 -9.78 -18.58
CA ILE A 189 5.14 -9.26 -19.88
C ILE A 189 5.13 -10.38 -20.92
N TYR A 190 5.76 -11.52 -20.63
CA TYR A 190 5.83 -12.66 -21.53
C TYR A 190 4.44 -13.15 -21.94
N LYS A 191 3.54 -13.29 -20.95
CA LYS A 191 2.15 -13.70 -21.21
C LYS A 191 1.44 -12.71 -22.14
N LEU A 192 1.46 -11.41 -21.84
CA LEU A 192 0.76 -10.40 -22.63
C LEU A 192 1.33 -10.28 -24.04
N GLN A 193 2.65 -10.35 -24.21
CA GLN A 193 3.29 -10.35 -25.53
C GLN A 193 2.86 -11.54 -26.39
N ARG A 194 2.53 -12.70 -25.78
CA ARG A 194 1.99 -13.85 -26.51
C ARG A 194 0.52 -13.69 -26.87
N GLU A 195 -0.27 -13.06 -26.00
CA GLU A 195 -1.70 -12.84 -26.23
C GLU A 195 -2.01 -11.71 -27.22
N LEU A 196 -1.05 -10.84 -27.51
CA LEU A 196 -1.18 -9.68 -28.40
C LEU A 196 -0.53 -9.88 -29.78
N LYS A 197 0.08 -11.05 -30.02
CA LYS A 197 0.54 -11.49 -31.35
C LYS A 197 -0.61 -12.14 -32.09
#